data_AF-A0A6I5WTV5-F1
#
_entry.id   AF-A0A6I5WTV5-F1
#
_cell.length_a   1.000
_cell.length_b   1.000
_cell.length_c   1.000
_cell.angle_alpha   90.00
_cell.angle_beta   90.00
_cell.angle_gamma   90.00
#
_symmetry.space_group_name_H-M   'P 1'
#
loop_
_entity.id
_entity.type
_entity.pdbx_description
1 polymer ?
#
loop_
_entity_poly.entity_id
_entity_poly.type
_entity_poly.pdbx_seq_one_letter_code
_entity_poly.pdbx_strand_id
1 'polypeptide(L)'
;MRLPASIAFVVALLASSGAIAADLLPLKQGIYVPTGRPCKGASNAEIVTYWGGKSSIGASQGECSIKTVTQKGNVFTLGDQCRDIQSGDVIVGGLTVLTIRNPSNFRMSGTNYRYCGTKVQF
;
A
#
# COMPACT_ATOMS: atom_id res chain seq x y z
N MET A 1 -46.27 48.78 9.43
CA MET A 1 -45.87 47.69 10.36
C MET A 1 -45.30 46.56 9.51
N ARG A 2 -43.97 46.42 9.42
CA ARG A 2 -43.09 45.46 10.17
C ARG A 2 -43.03 44.04 9.54
N LEU A 3 -42.04 43.84 8.65
CA LEU A 3 -41.13 42.68 8.34
C LEU A 3 -41.54 41.19 8.63
N PRO A 4 -40.86 40.15 8.09
CA PRO A 4 -40.24 39.93 6.75
C PRO A 4 -40.20 38.41 6.33
N ALA A 5 -39.23 38.05 5.47
CA ALA A 5 -38.51 36.76 5.35
C ALA A 5 -39.03 35.79 4.28
N SER A 6 -38.45 35.80 3.09
CA SER A 6 -37.21 35.08 2.74
C SER A 6 -37.36 33.55 2.87
N ILE A 7 -37.92 32.93 1.83
CA ILE A 7 -37.86 31.48 1.63
C ILE A 7 -36.45 31.15 1.15
N ALA A 8 -35.54 30.93 2.11
CA ALA A 8 -34.22 30.40 1.84
C ALA A 8 -34.35 28.90 1.55
N PHE A 9 -34.22 28.52 0.28
CA PHE A 9 -34.06 27.13 -0.12
C PHE A 9 -32.64 26.70 0.27
N VAL A 10 -32.52 26.02 1.42
CA VAL A 10 -31.25 25.48 1.91
C VAL A 10 -30.86 24.31 1.02
N VAL A 11 -29.95 24.53 0.08
CA VAL A 11 -29.27 23.46 -0.65
C VAL A 11 -28.30 22.81 0.31
N ALA A 12 -28.72 21.71 0.94
CA ALA A 12 -27.84 20.84 1.69
C ALA A 12 -26.92 20.11 0.69
N LEU A 13 -25.76 20.71 0.40
CA LEU A 13 -24.65 20.02 -0.22
C LEU A 13 -24.15 18.95 0.77
N LEU A 14 -24.67 17.73 0.65
CA LEU A 14 -24.01 16.55 1.20
C LEU A 14 -22.69 16.40 0.45
N ALA A 15 -21.63 16.97 1.02
CA ALA A 15 -20.28 16.65 0.65
C ALA A 15 -20.01 15.20 1.06
N SER A 16 -20.33 14.27 0.16
CA SER A 16 -19.90 12.88 0.22
C SER A 16 -18.38 12.88 0.21
N SER A 17 -17.79 12.94 1.40
CA SER A 17 -16.37 12.70 1.61
C SER A 17 -16.16 11.21 1.37
N GLY A 18 -16.08 10.83 0.09
CA GLY A 18 -15.61 9.52 -0.31
C GLY A 18 -14.22 9.38 0.28
N ALA A 19 -14.11 8.65 1.39
CA ALA A 19 -12.85 8.22 1.94
C ALA A 19 -12.21 7.29 0.90
N ILE A 20 -11.51 7.87 -0.07
CA ILE A 20 -10.48 7.16 -0.82
C ILE A 20 -9.56 6.66 0.29
N ALA A 21 -9.57 5.35 0.55
CA ALA A 21 -8.65 4.74 1.49
C ALA A 21 -7.24 5.15 1.05
N ALA A 22 -6.64 6.09 1.78
CA ALA A 22 -5.32 6.58 1.46
C ALA A 22 -4.37 5.39 1.48
N ASP A 23 -3.57 5.24 0.43
CA ASP A 23 -2.67 4.12 0.35
C ASP A 23 -1.66 4.17 1.50
N LEU A 24 -1.39 3.04 2.13
CA LEU A 24 -0.63 2.98 3.39
C LEU A 24 0.84 3.41 3.21
N LEU A 25 1.35 3.26 1.99
CA LEU A 25 2.69 3.64 1.59
C LEU A 25 2.59 4.57 0.39
N PRO A 26 3.47 5.57 0.28
CA PRO A 26 3.57 6.42 -0.90
C PRO A 26 4.28 5.68 -2.05
N LEU A 27 3.75 4.51 -2.45
CA LEU A 27 4.23 3.66 -3.53
C LEU A 27 3.15 3.47 -4.58
N LYS A 28 3.56 3.21 -5.82
CA LYS A 28 2.66 2.72 -6.85
C LYS A 28 2.22 1.30 -6.50
N GLN A 29 0.96 0.99 -6.73
CA GLN A 29 0.50 -0.38 -6.64
C GLN A 29 1.01 -1.18 -7.84
N GLY A 30 1.63 -2.32 -7.59
CA GLY A 30 2.10 -3.24 -8.63
C GLY A 30 3.31 -4.06 -8.21
N ILE A 31 4.07 -4.46 -9.23
CA ILE A 31 5.22 -5.35 -9.16
C ILE A 31 6.50 -4.52 -9.13
N TYR A 32 7.41 -4.95 -8.29
CA TYR A 32 8.74 -4.39 -8.10
C TYR A 32 9.79 -5.48 -8.23
N VAL A 33 10.93 -5.15 -8.81
CA VAL A 33 12.09 -6.04 -8.93
C VAL A 33 13.36 -5.32 -8.46
N PRO A 34 14.42 -6.04 -8.07
CA PRO A 34 15.70 -5.41 -7.74
C PRO A 34 16.20 -4.53 -8.90
N THR A 35 16.80 -3.37 -8.61
CA THR A 35 17.18 -2.37 -9.64
C THR A 35 18.13 -2.91 -10.73
N GLY A 36 18.89 -3.98 -10.45
CA GLY A 36 19.76 -4.66 -11.40
C GLY A 36 19.09 -5.78 -12.22
N ARG A 37 17.81 -6.07 -12.00
CA ARG A 37 17.07 -7.12 -12.70
C ARG A 37 16.14 -6.53 -13.76
N PRO A 38 16.05 -7.13 -14.95
CA PRO A 38 15.06 -6.73 -15.95
C PRO A 38 13.66 -7.00 -15.42
N CYS A 39 12.69 -6.13 -15.77
CA CYS A 39 11.29 -6.39 -15.45
C CYS A 39 10.75 -7.62 -16.19
N LYS A 40 11.21 -7.82 -17.43
CA LYS A 40 10.87 -8.97 -18.26
C LYS A 40 11.68 -10.19 -17.83
N GLY A 41 11.01 -11.32 -17.62
CA GLY A 41 11.63 -12.59 -17.26
C GLY A 41 12.17 -12.65 -15.82
N ALA A 42 11.80 -11.71 -14.94
CA ALA A 42 12.11 -11.81 -13.52
C ALA A 42 11.43 -13.04 -12.91
N SER A 43 12.15 -13.81 -12.08
CA SER A 43 11.56 -14.97 -11.42
C SER A 43 10.59 -14.55 -10.31
N ASN A 44 9.62 -15.41 -10.00
CA ASN A 44 8.66 -15.16 -8.90
C ASN A 44 9.34 -14.93 -7.54
N ALA A 45 10.53 -15.50 -7.33
CA ALA A 45 11.31 -15.33 -6.11
C ALA A 45 11.95 -13.92 -5.98
N GLU A 46 12.11 -13.21 -7.09
CA GLU A 46 12.71 -11.87 -7.12
C GLU A 46 11.66 -10.76 -7.08
N ILE A 47 10.40 -11.11 -7.38
CA ILE A 47 9.28 -10.17 -7.45
C ILE A 47 8.80 -9.82 -6.05
N VAL A 48 8.68 -8.51 -5.79
CA VAL A 48 7.98 -7.94 -4.65
C VAL A 48 6.72 -7.25 -5.16
N THR A 49 5.59 -7.49 -4.53
CA THR A 49 4.32 -6.84 -4.88
C THR A 49 3.88 -5.87 -3.79
N TYR A 50 3.13 -4.85 -4.20
CA TYR A 50 2.41 -3.95 -3.30
C TYR A 50 1.06 -3.61 -3.91
N TRP A 51 -0.03 -3.88 -3.20
CA TRP A 51 -1.41 -3.62 -3.66
C TRP A 51 -2.21 -2.80 -2.65
N GLY A 52 -1.50 -1.97 -1.89
CA GLY A 52 -2.06 -1.11 -0.87
C GLY A 52 -2.56 -1.83 0.38
N GLY A 53 -3.52 -1.25 1.09
CA GLY A 53 -3.98 -1.70 2.41
C GLY A 53 -4.52 -3.14 2.50
N LYS A 54 -4.65 -3.84 1.38
CA LYS A 54 -5.10 -5.25 1.31
C LYS A 54 -3.93 -6.25 1.31
N SER A 55 -2.69 -5.80 1.13
CA SER A 55 -1.53 -6.69 0.98
C SER A 55 -0.26 -6.06 1.58
N SER A 56 0.48 -6.83 2.36
CA SER A 56 1.83 -6.43 2.76
C SER A 56 2.82 -6.53 1.60
N ILE A 57 3.87 -5.70 1.68
CA ILE A 57 4.94 -5.65 0.70
C ILE A 57 5.76 -6.95 0.73
N GLY A 58 5.89 -7.60 -0.44
CA GLY A 58 6.79 -8.75 -0.60
C GLY A 58 6.38 -10.02 0.14
N ALA A 59 5.17 -10.08 0.69
CA ALA A 59 4.65 -11.28 1.32
C ALA A 59 4.29 -12.33 0.26
N SER A 60 5.09 -13.41 0.19
CA SER A 60 4.82 -14.57 -0.66
C SER A 60 3.85 -15.58 -0.04
N GLN A 61 3.62 -15.49 1.28
CA GLN A 61 2.76 -16.37 2.08
C GLN A 61 1.36 -15.74 2.24
N GLY A 62 0.34 -16.57 2.43
CA GLY A 62 -1.09 -16.21 2.36
C GLY A 62 -1.51 -14.93 3.09
N GLU A 63 -2.50 -14.23 2.50
CA GLU A 63 -3.28 -13.09 3.05
C GLU A 63 -2.58 -12.19 4.10
N CYS A 64 -1.31 -11.83 3.90
CA CYS A 64 -0.63 -10.86 4.75
C CYS A 64 -1.14 -9.45 4.45
N SER A 65 -1.54 -8.74 5.49
CA SER A 65 -1.97 -7.33 5.41
C SER A 65 -1.20 -6.48 6.41
N ILE A 66 -0.86 -5.26 5.97
CA ILE A 66 -0.19 -4.27 6.83
C ILE A 66 -1.18 -3.83 7.90
N LYS A 67 -0.84 -4.02 9.18
CA LYS A 67 -1.67 -3.60 10.32
C LYS A 67 -1.19 -2.30 10.95
N THR A 68 0.12 -2.07 10.92
CA THR A 68 0.70 -0.85 11.49
C THR A 68 1.73 -0.29 10.53
N VAL A 69 1.77 1.04 10.45
CA VAL A 69 2.78 1.80 9.72
C VAL A 69 3.26 2.90 10.62
N THR A 70 4.56 2.92 10.89
CA THR A 70 5.23 4.05 11.55
C THR A 70 6.17 4.71 10.54
N GLN A 71 6.08 6.03 10.40
CA GLN A 71 6.91 6.79 9.47
C GLN A 71 7.85 7.74 10.22
N LYS A 72 9.12 7.76 9.80
CA LYS A 72 10.11 8.78 10.21
C LYS A 72 10.84 9.28 8.96
N GLY A 73 10.45 10.45 8.46
CA GLY A 73 10.94 10.96 7.19
C GLY A 73 10.56 10.03 6.04
N ASN A 74 11.55 9.46 5.36
CA ASN A 74 11.36 8.52 4.26
C ASN A 74 11.48 7.04 4.68
N VAL A 75 11.63 6.77 5.98
CA VAL A 75 11.71 5.42 6.54
C VAL A 75 10.35 5.02 7.09
N PHE A 76 9.87 3.85 6.67
CA PHE A 76 8.59 3.27 7.06
C PHE A 76 8.85 1.94 7.75
N THR A 77 8.29 1.75 8.94
CA THR A 77 8.32 0.47 9.66
C THR A 77 6.92 -0.11 9.64
N LEU A 78 6.78 -1.30 9.08
CA LEU A 78 5.53 -2.01 8.88
C LEU A 78 5.44 -3.13 9.89
N GLY A 79 4.26 -3.29 10.51
CA GLY A 79 3.90 -4.50 11.23
C GLY A 79 2.80 -5.21 10.46
N ASP A 80 3.09 -6.44 10.05
CA ASP A 80 2.21 -7.23 9.21
C ASP A 80 1.51 -8.32 10.01
N GLN A 81 0.32 -8.69 9.56
CA GLN A 81 -0.40 -9.84 10.06
C GLN A 81 -0.83 -10.68 8.87
N CYS A 82 -0.42 -11.94 8.90
CA CYS A 82 -0.75 -12.96 7.93
C CYS A 82 -1.82 -13.90 8.48
N ARG A 83 -2.51 -14.56 7.57
CA ARG A 83 -3.43 -15.62 7.90
C ARG A 83 -2.98 -16.90 7.22
N ASP A 84 -2.84 -17.97 7.99
CA ASP A 84 -2.57 -19.28 7.44
C ASP A 84 -3.78 -19.76 6.62
N ILE A 85 -3.55 -20.16 5.38
CA ILE A 85 -4.64 -20.51 4.46
C ILE A 85 -5.24 -21.89 4.72
N GLN A 86 -4.54 -22.76 5.46
CA GLN A 86 -4.97 -24.12 5.76
C GLN A 86 -5.78 -24.18 7.06
N SER A 87 -5.26 -23.56 8.12
CA SER A 87 -5.86 -23.54 9.46
C SER A 87 -6.73 -22.31 9.71
N GLY A 88 -6.46 -21.20 9.03
CA GLY A 88 -7.11 -19.92 9.28
C GLY A 88 -6.50 -19.13 10.45
N ASP A 89 -5.42 -19.63 11.05
CA ASP A 89 -4.76 -19.02 12.18
C ASP A 89 -4.08 -17.71 11.82
N VAL A 90 -4.05 -16.80 12.80
CA VAL A 90 -3.36 -15.51 12.65
C VAL A 90 -1.88 -15.70 12.95
N ILE A 91 -1.05 -15.35 11.98
CA ILE A 91 0.41 -15.31 12.11
C ILE A 91 0.84 -13.85 12.12
N VAL A 92 1.36 -13.37 13.24
CA VAL A 92 1.94 -12.03 13.31
C VAL A 92 3.33 -12.07 12.69
N GLY A 93 3.54 -11.28 11.65
CA GLY A 93 4.83 -11.16 10.97
C GLY A 93 5.82 -10.33 11.80
N GLY A 94 7.10 -10.43 11.43
CA GLY A 94 8.12 -9.51 11.94
C GLY A 94 7.93 -8.09 11.40
N LEU A 95 8.64 -7.13 12.01
CA LEU A 95 8.66 -5.76 11.51
C LEU A 95 9.45 -5.67 10.20
N THR A 96 8.87 -5.04 9.18
CA THR A 96 9.53 -4.77 7.89
C THR A 96 9.90 -3.30 7.80
N VAL A 97 11.18 -2.99 7.59
CA VAL A 97 11.65 -1.61 7.42
C VAL A 97 11.88 -1.31 5.94
N LEU A 98 11.23 -0.25 5.45
CA LEU A 98 11.38 0.29 4.11
C LEU A 98 12.01 1.67 4.15
N THR A 99 12.83 1.99 3.16
CA THR A 99 13.20 3.38 2.84
C THR A 99 12.63 3.72 1.47
N ILE A 100 11.60 4.56 1.41
CA ILE A 100 10.93 4.92 0.15
C ILE A 100 11.58 6.18 -0.40
N ARG A 101 12.20 6.09 -1.58
CA ARG A 101 12.86 7.25 -2.22
C ARG A 101 11.88 8.07 -3.04
N ASN A 102 11.00 7.39 -3.75
CA ASN A 102 9.92 7.95 -4.55
C ASN A 102 8.87 6.86 -4.81
N PRO A 103 7.70 7.17 -5.40
CA PRO A 103 6.63 6.19 -5.58
C PRO A 103 7.00 4.94 -6.40
N SER A 104 8.09 4.99 -7.17
CA SER A 104 8.52 3.88 -8.02
C SER A 104 9.78 3.18 -7.51
N ASN A 105 10.37 3.62 -6.38
CA ASN A 105 11.63 3.08 -5.87
C ASN A 105 11.67 3.07 -4.34
N PHE A 106 12.01 1.93 -3.77
CA PHE A 106 12.24 1.78 -2.33
C PHE A 106 13.42 0.85 -2.06
N ARG A 107 13.89 0.84 -0.82
CA ARG A 107 14.87 -0.11 -0.31
C ARG A 107 14.24 -0.93 0.81
N MET A 108 14.46 -2.23 0.79
CA MET A 108 13.97 -3.19 1.78
C MET A 108 15.06 -4.23 2.03
N SER A 109 15.34 -4.54 3.29
CA SER A 109 16.34 -5.56 3.68
C SER A 109 17.69 -5.40 2.97
N GLY A 110 18.13 -4.15 2.76
CA GLY A 110 19.38 -3.83 2.07
C GLY A 110 19.28 -3.70 0.54
N THR A 111 18.27 -4.27 -0.11
CA THR A 111 18.09 -4.32 -1.56
C THR A 111 17.26 -3.13 -2.08
N ASN A 112 17.67 -2.52 -3.19
CA ASN A 112 16.88 -1.48 -3.86
C ASN A 112 15.96 -2.11 -4.91
N TYR A 113 14.70 -1.71 -4.90
CA TYR A 113 13.66 -2.17 -5.80
C TYR A 113 13.13 -1.04 -6.66
N ARG A 114 12.72 -1.39 -7.89
CA ARG A 114 12.08 -0.47 -8.86
C ARG A 114 10.77 -1.05 -9.38
N TYR A 115 9.84 -0.16 -9.70
CA TYR A 115 8.53 -0.49 -10.25
C TYR A 115 8.62 -1.05 -11.68
N CYS A 116 7.84 -2.10 -11.96
CA CYS A 116 7.78 -2.81 -13.24
C CYS A 116 6.37 -2.87 -13.86
N GLY A 117 5.37 -2.21 -13.26
CA GLY A 117 3.99 -2.26 -13.75
C GLY A 117 3.08 -3.13 -12.89
N THR A 118 1.86 -3.36 -13.36
CA THR A 118 0.83 -4.13 -12.65
C THR A 118 0.69 -5.57 -13.15
N LYS A 119 1.48 -5.97 -14.15
CA LYS A 119 1.44 -7.30 -14.75
C LYS A 119 2.85 -7.88 -14.83
N VAL A 120 2.97 -9.19 -14.60
CA VAL A 120 4.23 -9.91 -14.84
C VAL A 120 4.57 -9.80 -16.31
N GLN A 121 5.81 -9.45 -16.60
CA GLN A 121 6.32 -9.35 -17.96
C GLN A 121 7.07 -10.64 -18.26
N PHE A 122 6.45 -11.53 -19.04
CA PHE A 122 7.08 -12.76 -19.55
C PHE A 122 7.98 -12.43 -20.74
#